data_AF-A0A6A3H6T9-F1
#
_entry.id   AF-A0A6A3H6T9-F1
#
_cell.length_a   1.000
_cell.length_b   1.000
_cell.length_c   1.000
_cell.angle_alpha   90.00
_cell.angle_beta   90.00
_cell.angle_gamma   90.00
#
_symmetry.space_group_name_H-M   'P 1'
#
loop_
_entity.id
_entity.type
_entity.pdbx_description
1 polymer ?
#
loop_
_entity_poly.entity_id
_entity_poly.type
_entity_poly.pdbx_seq_one_letter_code
_entity_poly.pdbx_strand_id
1 'polypeptide(L)'
;MMFWNKLNESHWPKYVPERYYLAAEALLDDMEAGKVQPLFWGGLSATGDAEEELLPEDFEPEQDVKSKDADWNAADEGMPAEDVSEVESVPDSVTTSKQRKRRGSRIPGSDQPPAKRSRGGSRSLLAQKEYSKLTAAEKAMVESPEAGMVSWRHHGIRVKHADPSSTKNSQTLGFPAYSPNRHDLDLLKARFDPEAFHHLLTQVLPWRQMYDDRVQELYFHLLGDLSAAEVTFLDEMVEFMNGNSRAFWNALHWIMFLPGDADSLAYKIQTRRRRAQESVSKRAATLAKRHKRNGVRESLFHEPGVWKYPAKVCHWILEDPSALQSHSLEEQLHHSDAAEPDRLQWAHCASDDDRIAHVPAEIRNMQIPEGQRDLISDAAP
;
A
#
# COMPACT_ATOMS: atom_id res chain seq x y z
N MET A 1 21.89 -39.17 2.88
CA MET A 1 22.56 -39.36 1.57
C MET A 1 22.86 -37.99 1.01
N MET A 2 24.14 -37.62 0.93
CA MET A 2 24.57 -36.36 0.33
C MET A 2 24.37 -36.44 -1.18
N PHE A 3 23.72 -35.43 -1.77
CA PHE A 3 23.47 -35.32 -3.21
C PHE A 3 24.76 -34.99 -3.96
N TRP A 4 25.63 -35.99 -4.14
CA TRP A 4 26.71 -35.93 -5.11
C TRP A 4 26.11 -36.10 -6.52
N ASN A 5 26.49 -35.21 -7.44
CA ASN A 5 26.16 -35.16 -8.88
C ASN A 5 25.02 -34.25 -9.38
N LYS A 6 24.29 -33.51 -8.53
CA LYS A 6 23.33 -32.49 -9.04
C LYS A 6 23.91 -31.08 -9.23
N LEU A 7 25.07 -30.78 -8.64
CA LEU A 7 25.76 -29.50 -8.81
C LEU A 7 26.39 -29.31 -10.20
N ASN A 8 26.64 -30.40 -10.92
CA ASN A 8 27.22 -30.37 -12.27
C ASN A 8 26.18 -30.10 -13.38
N GLU A 9 24.89 -30.18 -13.07
CA GLU A 9 23.79 -29.87 -14.01
C GLU A 9 23.39 -28.39 -13.97
N SER A 10 23.87 -27.64 -12.98
CA SER A 10 23.65 -26.21 -12.88
C SER A 10 24.54 -25.46 -13.88
N HIS A 11 24.02 -24.41 -14.54
CA HIS A 11 24.77 -23.69 -15.58
C HIS A 11 25.93 -22.80 -15.07
N TRP A 12 26.09 -22.62 -13.75
CA TRP A 12 27.10 -21.73 -13.16
C TRP A 12 28.57 -22.04 -13.53
N PRO A 13 29.03 -23.31 -13.71
CA PRO A 13 30.42 -23.59 -14.06
C PRO A 13 30.82 -23.05 -15.43
N LYS A 14 29.83 -22.79 -16.31
CA LYS A 14 30.07 -22.34 -17.68
C LYS A 14 30.27 -20.82 -17.80
N TYR A 15 29.79 -20.05 -16.81
CA TYR A 15 29.74 -18.59 -16.88
C TYR A 15 30.59 -17.88 -15.82
N VAL A 16 30.98 -18.57 -14.74
CA VAL A 16 31.83 -17.98 -13.70
C VAL A 16 33.30 -18.32 -13.99
N PRO A 17 34.16 -17.30 -14.25
CA PRO A 17 35.58 -17.53 -14.50
C PRO A 17 36.29 -18.22 -13.33
N GLU A 18 37.26 -19.08 -13.66
CA GLU A 18 38.00 -19.94 -12.71
C GLU A 18 38.60 -19.18 -11.51
N ARG A 19 39.02 -17.92 -11.72
CA ARG A 19 39.57 -17.05 -10.69
C ARG A 19 38.68 -16.87 -9.46
N TYR A 20 37.35 -16.94 -9.62
CA TYR A 20 36.42 -16.76 -8.51
C TYR A 20 36.32 -18.01 -7.64
N TYR A 21 36.53 -19.21 -8.21
CA TYR A 21 36.63 -20.44 -7.41
C TYR A 21 37.91 -20.46 -6.60
N LEU A 22 39.04 -20.11 -7.23
CA LEU A 22 40.33 -20.04 -6.54
C LEU A 22 40.31 -18.99 -5.41
N ALA A 23 39.63 -17.85 -5.62
CA ALA A 23 39.45 -16.85 -4.57
C ALA A 23 38.55 -17.34 -3.44
N ALA A 24 37.49 -18.10 -3.74
CA ALA A 24 36.61 -18.69 -2.74
C ALA A 24 37.32 -19.79 -1.94
N GLU A 25 38.12 -20.65 -2.60
CA GLU A 25 38.95 -21.66 -1.94
C GLU A 25 39.96 -21.02 -0.99
N ALA A 26 40.71 -20.01 -1.44
CA ALA A 26 41.66 -19.30 -0.59
C ALA A 26 40.99 -18.64 0.63
N LEU A 27 39.77 -18.11 0.45
CA LEU A 27 39.00 -17.50 1.54
C LEU A 27 38.50 -18.56 2.53
N LEU A 28 38.10 -19.74 2.07
CA LEU A 28 37.72 -20.85 2.94
C LEU A 28 38.91 -21.43 3.71
N ASP A 29 40.06 -21.58 3.06
CA ASP A 29 41.31 -22.04 3.68
C ASP A 29 41.77 -21.08 4.80
N ASP A 30 41.71 -19.77 4.55
CA ASP A 30 42.01 -18.74 5.54
C ASP A 30 41.01 -18.78 6.72
N MET A 31 39.72 -19.01 6.45
CA MET A 31 38.70 -19.14 7.50
C MET A 31 38.88 -20.41 8.34
N GLU A 32 39.27 -21.53 7.71
CA GLU A 32 39.58 -22.78 8.39
C GLU A 32 40.82 -22.63 9.29
N ALA A 33 41.88 -21.98 8.78
CA ALA A 33 43.06 -21.64 9.57
C ALA A 33 42.73 -20.73 10.76
N GLY A 34 41.78 -19.79 10.58
CA GLY A 34 41.27 -18.89 11.61
C GLY A 34 40.26 -19.53 12.58
N LYS A 35 39.83 -20.79 12.36
CA LYS A 35 38.72 -21.44 13.08
C LYS A 35 37.42 -20.62 13.10
N VAL A 36 37.19 -19.84 12.05
CA VAL A 36 35.97 -19.03 11.90
C VAL A 36 34.94 -19.85 11.14
N GLN A 37 33.79 -20.12 11.75
CA GLN A 37 32.68 -20.76 11.04
C GLN A 37 32.00 -19.75 10.11
N PRO A 38 31.75 -20.10 8.84
CA PRO A 38 30.95 -19.26 7.97
C PRO A 38 29.53 -19.12 8.53
N LEU A 39 28.95 -17.92 8.34
CA LEU A 39 27.56 -17.65 8.69
C LEU A 39 26.65 -18.70 8.04
N PHE A 40 25.71 -19.24 8.81
CA PHE A 40 24.75 -20.23 8.32
C PHE A 40 23.81 -19.55 7.31
N TRP A 41 23.83 -20.02 6.06
CA TRP A 41 23.08 -19.43 4.94
C TRP A 41 21.58 -19.82 4.90
N GLY A 42 21.02 -20.32 6.01
CA GLY A 42 19.63 -20.77 6.04
C GLY A 42 19.38 -22.04 5.21
N GLY A 43 18.19 -22.64 5.38
CA GLY A 43 17.74 -23.71 4.49
C GLY A 43 17.26 -23.12 3.16
N LEU A 44 17.69 -23.70 2.04
CA LEU A 44 17.17 -23.33 0.72
C LEU A 44 15.65 -23.59 0.69
N SER A 45 14.85 -22.52 0.55
CA SER A 45 13.41 -22.61 0.37
C SER A 45 13.09 -23.40 -0.91
N ALA A 46 12.21 -24.39 -0.82
CA ALA A 46 11.81 -25.23 -1.96
C ALA A 46 11.00 -24.48 -3.04
N THR A 47 10.71 -23.20 -2.82
CA THR A 47 10.07 -22.30 -3.76
C THR A 47 11.14 -21.43 -4.43
N GLY A 48 11.22 -21.52 -5.76
CA GLY A 48 12.21 -20.85 -6.61
C GLY A 48 12.04 -19.33 -6.70
N ASP A 49 12.06 -18.63 -5.56
CA ASP A 49 12.00 -17.17 -5.46
C ASP A 49 13.36 -16.55 -5.06
N ALA A 50 14.41 -17.35 -4.89
CA ALA A 50 15.78 -16.85 -4.68
C ALA A 50 16.38 -16.18 -5.93
N GLU A 51 15.70 -16.23 -7.07
CA GLU A 51 16.12 -15.59 -8.32
C GLU A 51 15.79 -14.08 -8.36
N GLU A 52 14.98 -13.57 -7.42
CA GLU A 52 14.56 -12.15 -7.40
C GLU A 52 15.53 -11.23 -6.62
N GLU A 53 16.46 -11.79 -5.83
CA GLU A 53 17.45 -11.00 -5.09
C GLU A 53 18.76 -10.75 -5.88
N LEU A 54 18.99 -11.48 -6.98
CA LEU A 54 20.19 -11.36 -7.82
C LEU A 54 19.85 -11.48 -9.31
N LEU A 55 19.17 -10.49 -9.88
CA LEU A 55 19.21 -10.30 -11.34
C LEU A 55 20.40 -9.40 -11.74
N PRO A 56 21.27 -9.84 -12.67
CA PRO A 56 22.43 -9.09 -13.14
C PRO A 56 22.10 -7.72 -13.74
N GLU A 57 23.12 -6.85 -13.77
CA GLU A 57 23.10 -5.47 -14.29
C GLU A 57 22.69 -5.32 -15.77
N ASP A 58 22.51 -6.40 -16.51
CA ASP A 58 22.12 -6.39 -17.92
C ASP A 58 20.66 -6.84 -18.09
N PHE A 59 19.71 -5.91 -17.89
CA PHE A 59 18.33 -6.09 -18.37
C PHE A 59 17.96 -4.92 -19.27
N GLU A 60 18.03 -5.14 -20.58
CA GLU A 60 17.46 -4.27 -21.61
C GLU A 60 15.93 -4.28 -21.50
N PRO A 61 15.28 -3.14 -21.18
CA PRO A 61 13.82 -3.09 -21.13
C PRO A 61 13.26 -3.17 -22.55
N GLU A 62 12.40 -4.16 -22.82
CA GLU A 62 11.50 -4.10 -23.98
C GLU A 62 10.73 -2.77 -23.93
N GLN A 63 10.98 -1.93 -24.94
CA GLN A 63 10.29 -0.67 -25.13
C GLN A 63 8.84 -0.95 -25.50
N ASP A 64 7.95 -0.81 -24.54
CA ASP A 64 6.65 -0.20 -24.80
C ASP A 64 6.15 0.55 -23.56
N VAL A 65 5.27 1.50 -23.86
CA VAL A 65 4.38 2.26 -22.98
C VAL A 65 4.89 3.62 -22.51
N LYS A 66 4.52 4.61 -23.34
CA LYS A 66 4.22 6.01 -22.98
C LYS A 66 3.92 6.19 -21.49
N SER A 67 4.64 7.11 -20.87
CA SER A 67 4.39 7.63 -19.53
C SER A 67 2.90 7.92 -19.30
N LYS A 68 2.25 7.00 -18.58
CA LYS A 68 0.84 7.05 -18.21
C LYS A 68 0.69 7.12 -16.69
N ASP A 69 1.52 7.93 -16.04
CA ASP A 69 1.44 8.21 -14.60
C ASP A 69 0.27 9.16 -14.24
N ALA A 70 -0.43 9.70 -15.24
CA ALA A 70 -1.57 10.60 -15.07
C ALA A 70 -2.92 9.99 -15.45
N ASP A 71 -2.95 8.72 -15.87
CA ASP A 71 -4.14 8.13 -16.48
C ASP A 71 -4.25 6.64 -16.13
N TRP A 72 -4.36 6.34 -14.83
CA TRP A 72 -5.08 5.15 -14.38
C TRP A 72 -6.54 5.31 -14.77
N ASN A 73 -6.84 4.99 -16.03
CA ASN A 73 -8.19 4.70 -16.46
C ASN A 73 -8.54 3.29 -15.97
N ALA A 74 -9.59 3.24 -15.15
CA ALA A 74 -10.25 2.06 -14.65
C ALA A 74 -10.88 1.25 -15.80
N ALA A 75 -10.07 0.48 -16.50
CA ALA A 75 -10.54 -0.57 -17.38
C ALA A 75 -9.94 -1.90 -16.93
N ASP A 76 -10.87 -2.72 -16.45
CA ASP A 76 -10.83 -4.16 -16.34
C ASP A 76 -10.45 -4.79 -14.99
N GLU A 77 -11.36 -5.66 -14.54
CA GLU A 77 -11.32 -6.58 -13.39
C GLU A 77 -11.38 -5.97 -11.98
N GLY A 78 -12.54 -5.39 -11.65
CA GLY A 78 -12.98 -5.12 -10.28
C GLY A 78 -13.87 -6.24 -9.73
N MET A 79 -13.62 -6.62 -8.47
CA MET A 79 -14.50 -7.46 -7.65
C MET A 79 -15.89 -6.82 -7.45
N PRO A 80 -16.96 -7.62 -7.31
CA PRO A 80 -18.29 -7.08 -7.07
C PRO A 80 -18.39 -6.52 -5.65
N ALA A 81 -19.05 -5.36 -5.56
CA ALA A 81 -19.48 -4.75 -4.31
C ALA A 81 -20.53 -5.63 -3.60
N GLU A 82 -20.55 -5.54 -2.28
CA GLU A 82 -21.43 -6.24 -1.36
C GLU A 82 -22.91 -5.93 -1.65
N ASP A 83 -23.70 -6.99 -1.79
CA ASP A 83 -25.16 -6.96 -1.89
C ASP A 83 -25.74 -7.05 -0.48
N VAL A 84 -26.22 -5.92 0.05
CA VAL A 84 -27.01 -5.89 1.28
C VAL A 84 -28.47 -6.16 0.90
N SER A 85 -28.94 -7.35 1.25
CA SER A 85 -30.33 -7.77 1.08
C SER A 85 -31.24 -6.96 2.00
N GLU A 86 -32.03 -6.04 1.42
CA GLU A 86 -33.18 -5.43 2.10
C GLU A 86 -34.44 -6.20 1.71
N VAL A 87 -35.11 -6.77 2.72
CA VAL A 87 -36.31 -7.59 2.58
C VAL A 87 -37.58 -6.73 2.43
N GLU A 88 -38.32 -7.05 1.38
CA GLU A 88 -39.76 -6.85 1.13
C GLU A 88 -40.43 -5.49 1.38
N SER A 89 -40.92 -4.91 0.27
CA SER A 89 -42.29 -4.38 0.19
C SER A 89 -42.85 -4.55 -1.23
N VAL A 90 -43.99 -5.22 -1.32
CA VAL A 90 -44.75 -5.64 -2.52
C VAL A 90 -45.33 -4.43 -3.29
N PRO A 91 -45.55 -4.53 -4.62
CA PRO A 91 -45.64 -3.38 -5.52
C PRO A 91 -47.07 -2.97 -5.87
N ASP A 92 -47.24 -1.72 -6.34
CA ASP A 92 -48.41 -1.34 -7.15
C ASP A 92 -48.01 -0.48 -8.37
N SER A 93 -48.21 -1.14 -9.52
CA SER A 93 -48.58 -0.71 -10.88
C SER A 93 -48.54 0.79 -11.30
N VAL A 94 -48.01 1.05 -12.51
CA VAL A 94 -48.70 1.60 -13.71
C VAL A 94 -47.72 2.37 -14.64
N THR A 95 -47.33 1.68 -15.71
CA THR A 95 -47.09 2.07 -17.11
C THR A 95 -46.69 3.51 -17.57
N THR A 96 -45.68 3.53 -18.46
CA THR A 96 -45.52 4.38 -19.69
C THR A 96 -45.23 5.87 -19.50
N SER A 97 -44.56 6.64 -20.39
CA SER A 97 -43.96 6.48 -21.71
C SER A 97 -43.00 7.65 -21.97
N LYS A 98 -42.09 7.47 -22.91
CA LYS A 98 -41.23 8.49 -23.51
C LYS A 98 -42.05 9.62 -24.14
N GLN A 99 -41.70 10.89 -23.92
CA GLN A 99 -41.92 11.92 -24.95
C GLN A 99 -40.98 13.13 -24.83
N ARG A 100 -40.11 13.27 -25.85
CA ARG A 100 -39.52 14.53 -26.31
C ARG A 100 -40.65 15.48 -26.72
N LYS A 101 -40.58 16.76 -26.32
CA LYS A 101 -41.11 17.87 -27.13
C LYS A 101 -40.41 19.19 -26.80
N ARG A 102 -39.80 19.77 -27.85
CA ARG A 102 -39.33 21.16 -27.95
C ARG A 102 -40.51 22.08 -28.31
N ARG A 103 -40.60 23.23 -27.65
CA ARG A 103 -41.05 24.59 -28.09
C ARG A 103 -41.19 25.40 -26.79
N GLY A 104 -40.60 26.58 -26.58
CA GLY A 104 -40.28 27.66 -27.51
C GLY A 104 -41.31 28.77 -27.36
N SER A 105 -41.18 29.61 -26.33
CA SER A 105 -41.73 30.99 -26.34
C SER A 105 -40.86 31.89 -25.44
N ARG A 106 -40.57 33.09 -25.96
CA ARG A 106 -39.74 34.16 -25.38
C ARG A 106 -40.65 35.18 -24.70
N ILE A 107 -40.29 35.67 -23.51
CA ILE A 107 -40.56 37.04 -23.02
C ILE A 107 -39.31 37.49 -22.21
N PRO A 108 -38.88 38.77 -22.30
CA PRO A 108 -37.52 39.21 -21.97
C PRO A 108 -37.38 39.83 -20.56
N GLY A 109 -36.14 39.84 -20.05
CA GLY A 109 -35.67 40.90 -19.15
C GLY A 109 -35.46 40.51 -17.68
N SER A 110 -34.29 39.95 -17.38
CA SER A 110 -33.48 40.30 -16.20
C SER A 110 -32.13 39.61 -16.36
N ASP A 111 -31.11 40.39 -16.72
CA ASP A 111 -29.72 39.94 -16.75
C ASP A 111 -29.26 39.61 -15.32
N GLN A 112 -29.44 38.35 -14.92
CA GLN A 112 -28.57 37.70 -13.95
C GLN A 112 -27.98 36.48 -14.65
N PRO A 113 -26.63 36.33 -14.71
CA PRO A 113 -26.06 35.07 -15.15
C PRO A 113 -26.63 33.98 -14.24
N PRO A 114 -27.14 32.86 -14.78
CA PRO A 114 -27.69 31.80 -13.95
C PRO A 114 -26.56 31.36 -13.03
N ALA A 115 -26.73 31.60 -11.73
CA ALA A 115 -25.85 31.10 -10.70
C ALA A 115 -25.70 29.61 -10.98
N LYS A 116 -24.51 29.22 -11.46
CA LYS A 116 -24.12 27.83 -11.58
C LYS A 116 -24.42 27.26 -10.20
N ARG A 117 -25.44 26.40 -10.09
CA ARG A 117 -25.67 25.59 -8.91
C ARG A 117 -24.32 24.96 -8.58
N SER A 118 -23.65 25.46 -7.55
CA SER A 118 -22.37 24.95 -7.11
C SER A 118 -22.64 23.59 -6.49
N ARG A 119 -22.75 22.56 -7.34
CA ARG A 119 -22.45 21.20 -6.93
C ARG A 119 -20.94 21.16 -6.73
N GLY A 120 -20.47 21.60 -5.58
CA GLY A 120 -19.03 21.63 -5.31
C GLY A 120 -18.80 21.98 -3.86
N GLY A 121 -18.37 20.99 -3.08
CA GLY A 121 -17.90 21.25 -1.72
C GLY A 121 -16.75 22.26 -1.71
N SER A 122 -16.51 22.84 -0.53
CA SER A 122 -15.53 23.91 -0.35
C SER A 122 -14.10 23.36 -0.38
N ARG A 123 -13.15 24.19 -0.82
CA ARG A 123 -11.71 23.97 -0.67
C ARG A 123 -11.25 24.62 0.64
N SER A 124 -10.25 24.05 1.32
CA SER A 124 -9.60 24.71 2.46
C SER A 124 -9.05 26.09 2.07
N LEU A 125 -8.85 26.96 3.06
CA LEU A 125 -8.27 28.29 2.84
C LEU A 125 -6.89 28.20 2.17
N LEU A 126 -6.08 27.20 2.55
CA LEU A 126 -4.79 26.98 1.91
C LEU A 126 -4.91 26.43 0.49
N ALA A 127 -5.85 25.51 0.23
CA ALA A 127 -6.05 24.94 -1.10
C ALA A 127 -6.58 25.96 -2.13
N GLN A 128 -7.07 27.11 -1.67
CA GLN A 128 -7.44 28.25 -2.51
C GLN A 128 -6.24 29.13 -2.91
N LYS A 129 -5.17 29.14 -2.12
CA LYS A 129 -3.94 29.89 -2.42
C LYS A 129 -3.15 29.21 -3.52
N GLU A 130 -2.44 29.99 -4.33
CA GLU A 130 -1.42 29.45 -5.24
C GLU A 130 -0.18 29.03 -4.43
N TYR A 131 0.53 28.01 -4.90
CA TYR A 131 1.71 27.48 -4.20
C TYR A 131 2.78 28.56 -3.96
N SER A 132 3.01 29.45 -4.92
CA SER A 132 3.96 30.58 -4.82
C SER A 132 3.58 31.62 -3.76
N LYS A 133 2.34 31.62 -3.29
CA LYS A 133 1.82 32.54 -2.26
C LYS A 133 1.79 31.90 -0.87
N LEU A 134 2.23 30.65 -0.74
CA LEU A 134 2.33 29.98 0.56
C LEU A 134 3.59 30.46 1.30
N THR A 135 3.41 30.79 2.57
CA THR A 135 4.52 31.03 3.50
C THR A 135 5.24 29.72 3.84
N ALA A 136 6.47 29.80 4.35
CA ALA A 136 7.23 28.61 4.78
C ALA A 136 6.48 27.79 5.85
N ALA A 137 5.75 28.45 6.75
CA ALA A 137 4.91 27.78 7.75
C ALA A 137 3.70 27.06 7.10
N GLU A 138 3.04 27.68 6.13
CA GLU A 138 1.94 27.04 5.40
C GLU A 138 2.40 25.87 4.53
N LYS A 139 3.65 25.90 4.04
CA LYS A 139 4.28 24.79 3.34
C LYS A 139 4.70 23.65 4.28
N ALA A 140 4.84 23.90 5.58
CA ALA A 140 5.08 22.85 6.57
C ALA A 140 3.78 22.16 7.03
N MET A 141 2.63 22.82 6.87
CA MET A 141 1.36 22.36 7.44
C MET A 141 0.76 21.15 6.72
N VAL A 142 0.20 20.23 7.52
CA VAL A 142 -0.66 19.12 7.09
C VAL A 142 -2.09 19.41 7.55
N GLU A 143 -2.99 19.74 6.62
CA GLU A 143 -4.40 19.97 6.95
C GLU A 143 -5.16 18.65 7.12
N SER A 144 -6.08 18.60 8.09
CA SER A 144 -7.10 17.55 8.19
C SER A 144 -8.37 18.02 7.46
N PRO A 145 -8.96 17.21 6.56
CA PRO A 145 -10.16 17.61 5.83
C PRO A 145 -11.39 17.68 6.73
N GLU A 146 -12.19 18.73 6.57
CA GLU A 146 -13.52 18.81 7.18
C GLU A 146 -14.57 18.04 6.35
N ALA A 147 -15.69 17.69 6.97
CA ALA A 147 -16.79 17.00 6.28
C ALA A 147 -17.28 17.80 5.06
N GLY A 148 -17.31 17.16 3.89
CA GLY A 148 -17.74 17.79 2.64
C GLY A 148 -16.68 18.68 1.96
N MET A 149 -15.47 18.78 2.53
CA MET A 149 -14.34 19.44 1.89
C MET A 149 -13.87 18.63 0.68
N VAL A 150 -13.63 19.29 -0.46
CA VAL A 150 -13.22 18.59 -1.70
C VAL A 150 -11.72 18.58 -1.93
N SER A 151 -10.99 19.49 -1.30
CA SER A 151 -9.53 19.60 -1.42
C SER A 151 -8.93 20.44 -0.29
N TRP A 152 -7.79 19.98 0.21
CA TRP A 152 -6.96 20.59 1.25
C TRP A 152 -5.48 20.49 0.86
N ARG A 153 -4.55 20.89 1.73
CA ARG A 153 -3.11 20.84 1.50
C ARG A 153 -2.37 20.02 2.54
N HIS A 154 -1.40 19.24 2.06
CA HIS A 154 -0.36 18.58 2.84
C HIS A 154 1.01 19.06 2.36
N HIS A 155 1.82 19.62 3.25
CA HIS A 155 3.15 20.17 2.93
C HIS A 155 3.17 21.07 1.69
N GLY A 156 2.16 21.93 1.55
CA GLY A 156 2.01 22.81 0.39
C GLY A 156 1.56 22.13 -0.91
N ILE A 157 1.28 20.82 -0.96
CA ILE A 157 0.67 20.12 -2.11
C ILE A 157 -0.83 20.03 -1.92
N ARG A 158 -1.63 20.41 -2.93
CA ARG A 158 -3.08 20.15 -2.88
C ARG A 158 -3.34 18.66 -2.97
N VAL A 159 -4.17 18.17 -2.08
CA VAL A 159 -4.72 16.82 -2.09
C VAL A 159 -6.24 16.88 -2.21
N LYS A 160 -6.84 15.78 -2.60
CA LYS A 160 -8.30 15.59 -2.71
C LYS A 160 -8.64 14.18 -2.27
N HIS A 161 -9.89 13.98 -1.86
CA HIS A 161 -10.39 12.62 -1.66
C HIS A 161 -10.19 11.79 -2.94
N ALA A 162 -9.89 10.50 -2.77
CA ALA A 162 -9.94 9.54 -3.85
C ALA A 162 -11.35 9.58 -4.47
N ASP A 163 -11.43 9.59 -5.81
CA ASP A 163 -12.66 9.89 -6.55
C ASP A 163 -13.85 9.01 -6.08
N PRO A 164 -14.89 9.59 -5.44
CA PRO A 164 -16.02 8.85 -4.93
C PRO A 164 -17.00 8.41 -6.03
N SER A 165 -16.89 8.94 -7.26
CA SER A 165 -17.80 8.59 -8.36
C SER A 165 -17.55 7.19 -8.94
N SER A 166 -16.46 6.54 -8.54
CA SER A 166 -16.16 5.17 -8.92
C SER A 166 -16.54 4.22 -7.79
N THR A 167 -17.78 3.75 -7.80
CA THR A 167 -18.29 2.71 -6.87
C THR A 167 -17.50 1.40 -6.96
N LYS A 168 -16.77 1.18 -8.05
CA LYS A 168 -15.88 0.01 -8.23
C LYS A 168 -14.49 0.18 -7.63
N ASN A 169 -14.16 1.33 -7.06
CA ASN A 169 -12.80 1.71 -6.66
C ASN A 169 -12.77 2.53 -5.35
N SER A 170 -13.56 2.19 -4.34
CA SER A 170 -13.37 2.79 -3.01
C SER A 170 -12.05 2.31 -2.40
N GLN A 171 -11.42 3.17 -1.59
CA GLN A 171 -10.25 2.75 -0.81
C GLN A 171 -10.68 1.67 0.20
N THR A 172 -9.78 0.75 0.52
CA THR A 172 -9.99 -0.22 1.61
C THR A 172 -10.23 0.54 2.91
N LEU A 173 -11.28 0.18 3.64
CA LEU A 173 -11.74 0.90 4.83
C LEU A 173 -10.60 1.07 5.85
N GLY A 174 -10.47 2.28 6.37
CA GLY A 174 -9.50 2.65 7.41
C GLY A 174 -8.18 3.23 6.87
N PHE A 175 -7.79 2.98 5.62
CA PHE A 175 -6.56 3.54 5.05
C PHE A 175 -6.72 4.97 4.49
N PRO A 176 -5.62 5.70 4.23
CA PRO A 176 -5.68 7.05 3.73
C PRO A 176 -6.36 7.08 2.35
N ALA A 177 -7.43 7.86 2.25
CA ALA A 177 -8.30 7.92 1.07
C ALA A 177 -8.16 9.25 0.32
N TYR A 178 -6.92 9.69 0.09
CA TYR A 178 -6.62 10.91 -0.66
C TYR A 178 -5.52 10.72 -1.71
N SER A 179 -5.49 11.62 -2.70
CA SER A 179 -4.44 11.66 -3.73
C SER A 179 -4.00 13.10 -4.01
N PRO A 180 -2.74 13.31 -4.40
CA PRO A 180 -2.24 14.62 -4.81
C PRO A 180 -2.99 15.12 -6.05
N ASN A 181 -3.20 16.42 -6.11
CA ASN A 181 -3.82 17.07 -7.24
C ASN A 181 -2.88 16.99 -8.44
N ARG A 182 -3.42 16.61 -9.61
CA ARG A 182 -2.67 16.49 -10.86
C ARG A 182 -1.84 17.74 -11.22
N HIS A 183 -2.29 18.93 -10.81
CA HIS A 183 -1.63 20.20 -11.11
C HIS A 183 -0.43 20.50 -10.21
N ASP A 184 -0.28 19.78 -9.09
CA ASP A 184 0.80 19.96 -8.13
C ASP A 184 1.80 18.78 -8.19
N LEU A 185 1.65 17.85 -9.15
CA LEU A 185 2.51 16.66 -9.25
C LEU A 185 3.97 17.01 -9.53
N ASP A 186 4.25 18.02 -10.35
CA ASP A 186 5.63 18.41 -10.65
C ASP A 186 6.34 18.97 -9.40
N LEU A 187 5.59 19.68 -8.54
CA LEU A 187 6.10 20.13 -7.24
C LEU A 187 6.45 18.95 -6.36
N LEU A 188 5.59 17.93 -6.29
CA LEU A 188 5.82 16.75 -5.47
C LEU A 188 7.01 15.94 -5.99
N LYS A 189 7.08 15.72 -7.31
CA LYS A 189 8.15 14.93 -7.93
C LYS A 189 9.53 15.58 -7.78
N ALA A 190 9.60 16.91 -7.73
CA ALA A 190 10.84 17.65 -7.54
C ALA A 190 11.41 17.54 -6.11
N ARG A 191 10.63 17.02 -5.14
CA ARG A 191 11.06 16.84 -3.74
C ARG A 191 11.77 15.52 -3.49
N PHE A 192 11.72 14.60 -4.45
CA PHE A 192 12.23 13.25 -4.27
C PHE A 192 13.75 13.21 -4.43
N ASP A 193 14.40 12.64 -3.42
CA ASP A 193 15.80 12.25 -3.46
C ASP A 193 15.90 10.71 -3.61
N PRO A 194 16.35 10.22 -4.79
CA PRO A 194 16.50 8.78 -5.03
C PRO A 194 17.53 8.12 -4.11
N GLU A 195 18.59 8.82 -3.72
CA GLU A 195 19.66 8.25 -2.89
C GLU A 195 19.20 8.10 -1.45
N ALA A 196 18.57 9.14 -0.88
CA ALA A 196 17.98 9.07 0.46
C ALA A 196 16.89 8.00 0.55
N PHE A 197 16.05 7.87 -0.48
CA PHE A 197 15.02 6.82 -0.49
C PHE A 197 15.63 5.42 -0.70
N HIS A 198 16.70 5.29 -1.48
CA HIS A 198 17.42 4.03 -1.59
C HIS A 198 18.08 3.63 -0.26
N HIS A 199 18.64 4.58 0.48
CA HIS A 199 19.16 4.36 1.84
C HIS A 199 18.06 3.84 2.76
N LEU A 200 16.90 4.51 2.80
CA LEU A 200 15.73 4.06 3.56
C LEU A 200 15.36 2.61 3.17
N LEU A 201 15.39 2.30 1.88
CA LEU A 201 15.07 0.98 1.35
C LEU A 201 16.16 -0.10 1.53
N THR A 202 17.37 0.22 2.00
CA THR A 202 18.45 -0.78 2.07
C THR A 202 19.11 -0.86 3.44
N GLN A 203 19.10 0.23 4.19
CA GLN A 203 19.70 0.31 5.51
C GLN A 203 18.65 0.33 6.62
N VAL A 204 17.57 1.12 6.45
CA VAL A 204 16.52 1.26 7.47
C VAL A 204 15.53 0.09 7.41
N LEU A 205 15.19 -0.37 6.21
CA LEU A 205 14.29 -1.51 5.98
C LEU A 205 12.95 -1.37 6.73
N PRO A 206 12.22 -0.24 6.57
CA PRO A 206 11.08 0.11 7.44
C PRO A 206 9.93 -0.90 7.40
N TRP A 207 9.81 -1.69 6.33
CA TRP A 207 8.82 -2.76 6.25
C TRP A 207 9.11 -3.95 7.16
N ARG A 208 10.38 -4.19 7.52
CA ARG A 208 10.75 -5.23 8.49
C ARG A 208 10.29 -4.79 9.88
N GLN A 209 10.62 -3.56 10.26
CA GLN A 209 10.13 -2.97 11.50
C GLN A 209 8.60 -2.99 11.57
N MET A 210 7.92 -2.58 10.49
CA MET A 210 6.45 -2.64 10.40
C MET A 210 5.90 -4.06 10.64
N TYR A 211 6.59 -5.10 10.16
CA TYR A 211 6.19 -6.50 10.38
C TYR A 211 6.51 -6.99 11.79
N ASP A 212 7.67 -6.64 12.32
CA ASP A 212 8.11 -7.03 13.66
C ASP A 212 7.17 -6.41 14.72
N ASP A 213 6.75 -5.17 14.51
CA ASP A 213 5.83 -4.42 15.39
C ASP A 213 4.35 -4.74 15.17
N ARG A 214 4.01 -5.64 14.23
CA ARG A 214 2.61 -5.95 13.92
C ARG A 214 1.86 -6.43 15.15
N VAL A 215 0.54 -6.26 15.13
CA VAL A 215 -0.32 -6.84 16.16
C VAL A 215 -0.29 -8.36 16.04
N GLN A 216 0.07 -9.05 17.12
CA GLN A 216 0.16 -10.51 17.16
C GLN A 216 -0.96 -11.16 17.95
N GLU A 217 -1.87 -10.39 18.55
CA GLU A 217 -3.00 -10.92 19.32
C GLU A 217 -4.26 -11.02 18.46
N LEU A 218 -5.09 -12.03 18.76
CA LEU A 218 -6.46 -12.12 18.28
C LEU A 218 -7.38 -11.29 19.19
N TYR A 219 -8.03 -10.30 18.62
CA TYR A 219 -8.92 -9.38 19.33
C TYR A 219 -10.35 -9.88 19.37
N PHE A 220 -10.78 -10.68 18.40
CA PHE A 220 -12.19 -11.05 18.23
C PHE A 220 -12.44 -12.56 18.30
N HIS A 221 -11.39 -13.39 18.28
CA HIS A 221 -11.51 -14.86 18.31
C HIS A 221 -10.51 -15.49 19.28
N LEU A 222 -10.92 -16.61 19.89
CA LEU A 222 -10.03 -17.48 20.63
C LEU A 222 -9.49 -18.57 19.70
N LEU A 223 -8.21 -18.88 19.81
CA LEU A 223 -7.53 -19.89 19.01
C LEU A 223 -8.17 -21.27 19.19
N GLY A 224 -8.65 -21.58 20.41
CA GLY A 224 -9.36 -22.82 20.72
C GLY A 224 -10.70 -23.01 20.00
N ASP A 225 -11.30 -21.92 19.52
CA ASP A 225 -12.59 -21.91 18.81
C ASP A 225 -12.44 -21.89 17.28
N LEU A 226 -11.21 -21.84 16.78
CA LEU A 226 -10.91 -21.86 15.35
C LEU A 226 -10.93 -23.29 14.81
N SER A 227 -11.51 -23.45 13.63
CA SER A 227 -11.38 -24.67 12.85
C SER A 227 -9.96 -24.84 12.31
N ALA A 228 -9.59 -26.06 11.93
CA ALA A 228 -8.30 -26.33 11.30
C ALA A 228 -8.06 -25.46 10.05
N ALA A 229 -9.10 -25.18 9.26
CA ALA A 229 -9.00 -24.31 8.09
C ALA A 229 -8.72 -22.85 8.45
N GLU A 230 -9.28 -22.36 9.55
CA GLU A 230 -9.04 -21.00 10.04
C GLU A 230 -7.65 -20.84 10.65
N VAL A 231 -7.14 -21.87 11.35
CA VAL A 231 -5.75 -21.91 11.81
C VAL A 231 -4.78 -21.88 10.63
N THR A 232 -4.99 -22.75 9.63
CA THR A 232 -4.18 -22.74 8.39
C THR A 232 -4.26 -21.39 7.68
N PHE A 233 -5.41 -20.72 7.68
CA PHE A 233 -5.52 -19.38 7.13
C PHE A 233 -4.64 -18.37 7.88
N LEU A 234 -4.62 -18.39 9.21
CA LEU A 234 -3.76 -17.50 10.00
C LEU A 234 -2.28 -17.75 9.68
N ASP A 235 -1.84 -19.01 9.66
CA ASP A 235 -0.46 -19.37 9.33
C ASP A 235 -0.07 -18.88 7.93
N GLU A 236 -0.90 -19.15 6.92
CA GLU A 236 -0.66 -18.68 5.55
C GLU A 236 -0.66 -17.16 5.44
N MET A 237 -1.50 -16.46 6.21
CA MET A 237 -1.52 -15.00 6.24
C MET A 237 -0.24 -14.45 6.87
N VAL A 238 0.24 -15.03 7.98
CA VAL A 238 1.49 -14.64 8.62
C VAL A 238 2.66 -14.79 7.65
N GLU A 239 2.77 -15.95 7.00
CA GLU A 239 3.80 -16.19 5.97
C GLU A 239 3.67 -15.20 4.80
N PHE A 240 2.44 -14.97 4.31
CA PHE A 240 2.19 -14.03 3.22
C PHE A 240 2.56 -12.59 3.59
N MET A 241 2.23 -12.14 4.80
CA MET A 241 2.56 -10.80 5.29
C MET A 241 4.07 -10.63 5.44
N ASN A 242 4.76 -11.62 6.02
CA ASN A 242 6.21 -11.58 6.18
C ASN A 242 6.91 -11.46 4.82
N GLY A 243 6.63 -12.41 3.92
CA GLY A 243 7.26 -12.49 2.60
C GLY A 243 6.93 -11.32 1.68
N ASN A 244 5.83 -10.60 1.93
CA ASN A 244 5.40 -9.47 1.09
C ASN A 244 5.38 -8.12 1.83
N SER A 245 5.94 -8.05 3.05
CA SER A 245 5.92 -6.87 3.92
C SER A 245 6.40 -5.60 3.22
N ARG A 246 7.46 -5.70 2.41
CA ARG A 246 7.96 -4.59 1.58
C ARG A 246 6.92 -4.06 0.60
N ALA A 247 6.12 -4.94 -0.02
CA ALA A 247 5.07 -4.54 -0.95
C ALA A 247 3.88 -3.90 -0.24
N PHE A 248 3.51 -4.38 0.96
CA PHE A 248 2.53 -3.71 1.82
C PHE A 248 3.00 -2.30 2.18
N TRP A 249 4.22 -2.17 2.72
CA TRP A 249 4.78 -0.88 3.11
C TRP A 249 4.85 0.08 1.91
N ASN A 250 5.32 -0.40 0.76
CA ASN A 250 5.40 0.41 -0.46
C ASN A 250 4.03 0.93 -0.92
N ALA A 251 2.99 0.12 -0.80
CA ALA A 251 1.62 0.50 -1.16
C ALA A 251 1.02 1.50 -0.15
N LEU A 252 1.43 1.41 1.11
CA LEU A 252 1.01 2.34 2.17
C LEU A 252 1.85 3.63 2.21
N HIS A 253 3.04 3.65 1.58
CA HIS A 253 3.98 4.78 1.57
C HIS A 253 4.37 5.19 0.14
N TRP A 254 3.37 5.46 -0.68
CA TRP A 254 3.60 5.73 -2.09
C TRP A 254 4.08 7.15 -2.36
N ILE A 255 5.34 7.28 -2.78
CA ILE A 255 5.94 8.57 -3.17
C ILE A 255 5.87 8.72 -4.69
N MET A 256 5.43 9.88 -5.15
CA MET A 256 5.46 10.25 -6.57
C MET A 256 6.79 10.93 -6.90
N PHE A 257 7.48 10.45 -7.92
CA PHE A 257 8.73 11.04 -8.38
C PHE A 257 8.92 10.90 -9.89
N LEU A 258 9.86 11.64 -10.46
CA LEU A 258 10.26 11.46 -11.84
C LEU A 258 11.23 10.26 -11.91
N PRO A 259 10.92 9.20 -12.68
CA PRO A 259 11.82 8.08 -12.81
C PRO A 259 13.17 8.44 -13.42
N GLY A 260 13.26 9.50 -14.23
CA GLY A 260 14.46 9.78 -15.03
C GLY A 260 14.65 8.78 -16.15
N ASP A 261 15.90 8.57 -16.56
CA ASP A 261 16.29 7.61 -17.60
C ASP A 261 16.18 6.16 -17.10
N ALA A 262 16.07 5.20 -18.03
CA ALA A 262 15.83 3.79 -17.74
C ALA A 262 16.87 3.16 -16.79
N ASP A 263 18.12 3.62 -16.84
CA ASP A 263 19.20 3.07 -16.01
C ASP A 263 19.34 3.76 -14.64
N SER A 264 18.60 4.85 -14.43
CA SER A 264 18.68 5.61 -13.20
C SER A 264 18.14 4.83 -12.00
N LEU A 265 18.66 5.15 -10.82
CA LEU A 265 18.23 4.57 -9.56
C LEU A 265 16.73 4.76 -9.32
N ALA A 266 16.21 5.96 -9.63
CA ALA A 266 14.80 6.27 -9.50
C ALA A 266 13.93 5.36 -10.40
N TYR A 267 14.27 5.19 -11.68
CA TYR A 267 13.53 4.30 -12.58
C TYR A 267 13.50 2.86 -12.08
N LYS A 268 14.65 2.34 -11.64
CA LYS A 268 14.76 0.98 -11.07
C LYS A 268 13.89 0.81 -9.83
N ILE A 269 13.90 1.79 -8.92
CA ILE A 269 13.04 1.80 -7.72
C ILE A 269 11.56 1.82 -8.14
N GLN A 270 11.16 2.70 -9.05
CA GLN A 270 9.75 2.84 -9.45
C GLN A 270 9.23 1.55 -10.07
N THR A 271 10.00 0.96 -10.98
CA THR A 271 9.63 -0.25 -11.71
C THR A 271 9.46 -1.44 -10.77
N ARG A 272 10.43 -1.65 -9.86
CA ARG A 272 10.37 -2.73 -8.86
C ARG A 272 9.16 -2.58 -7.95
N ARG A 273 8.93 -1.37 -7.41
CA ARG A 273 7.79 -1.08 -6.52
C ARG A 273 6.45 -1.32 -7.22
N ARG A 274 6.30 -0.87 -8.48
CA ARG A 274 5.06 -1.04 -9.25
C ARG A 274 4.76 -2.52 -9.51
N ARG A 275 5.75 -3.28 -10.01
CA ARG A 275 5.59 -4.72 -10.27
C ARG A 275 5.21 -5.50 -9.01
N ALA A 276 5.90 -5.24 -7.90
CA ALA A 276 5.60 -5.87 -6.62
C ALA A 276 4.19 -5.51 -6.13
N GLN A 277 3.79 -4.23 -6.24
CA GLN A 277 2.46 -3.77 -5.82
C GLN A 277 1.34 -4.47 -6.60
N GLU A 278 1.44 -4.52 -7.93
CA GLU A 278 0.44 -5.17 -8.78
C GLU A 278 0.36 -6.69 -8.54
N SER A 279 1.52 -7.34 -8.39
CA SER A 279 1.60 -8.79 -8.14
C SER A 279 1.00 -9.16 -6.78
N VAL A 280 1.44 -8.48 -5.72
CA VAL A 280 1.01 -8.77 -4.34
C VAL A 280 -0.45 -8.42 -4.13
N SER A 281 -0.95 -7.33 -4.72
CA SER A 281 -2.38 -6.99 -4.67
C SER A 281 -3.26 -8.12 -5.21
N LYS A 282 -2.90 -8.67 -6.38
CA LYS A 282 -3.64 -9.81 -6.99
C LYS A 282 -3.54 -11.08 -6.16
N ARG A 283 -2.35 -11.38 -5.62
CA ARG A 283 -2.13 -12.55 -4.76
C ARG A 283 -2.92 -12.43 -3.45
N ALA A 284 -2.93 -11.27 -2.80
CA ALA A 284 -3.70 -11.01 -1.59
C ALA A 284 -5.21 -11.19 -1.82
N ALA A 285 -5.74 -10.63 -2.91
CA ALA A 285 -7.15 -10.80 -3.27
C ALA A 285 -7.50 -12.27 -3.57
N THR A 286 -6.60 -13.01 -4.21
CA THR A 286 -6.80 -14.44 -4.50
C THR A 286 -6.76 -15.28 -3.23
N LEU A 287 -5.81 -15.00 -2.34
CA LEU A 287 -5.67 -15.66 -1.04
C LEU A 287 -6.94 -15.47 -0.19
N ALA A 288 -7.43 -14.23 -0.08
CA ALA A 288 -8.65 -13.93 0.65
C ALA A 288 -9.87 -14.67 0.05
N LYS A 289 -10.06 -14.62 -1.28
CA LYS A 289 -11.17 -15.33 -1.95
C LYS A 289 -11.11 -16.84 -1.75
N ARG A 290 -9.91 -17.44 -1.82
CA ARG A 290 -9.71 -18.88 -1.60
C ARG A 290 -10.19 -19.28 -0.21
N HIS A 291 -9.78 -18.54 0.81
CA HIS A 291 -10.12 -18.84 2.20
C HIS A 291 -11.59 -18.61 2.53
N LYS A 292 -12.19 -17.54 2.01
CA LYS A 292 -13.65 -17.34 2.10
C LYS A 292 -14.42 -18.52 1.49
N ARG A 293 -13.98 -19.02 0.33
CA ARG A 293 -14.58 -20.21 -0.31
C ARG A 293 -14.40 -21.49 0.52
N ASN A 294 -13.30 -21.59 1.24
CA ASN A 294 -13.00 -22.73 2.11
C ASN A 294 -13.71 -22.67 3.47
N GLY A 295 -14.57 -21.67 3.70
CA GLY A 295 -15.39 -21.57 4.90
C GLY A 295 -14.75 -20.80 6.06
N VAL A 296 -13.64 -20.08 5.83
CA VAL A 296 -13.07 -19.15 6.82
C VAL A 296 -14.07 -18.02 7.07
N ARG A 297 -14.39 -17.76 8.33
CA ARG A 297 -15.35 -16.72 8.71
C ARG A 297 -14.85 -15.31 8.37
N GLU A 298 -15.78 -14.46 7.95
CA GLU A 298 -15.46 -13.08 7.53
C GLU A 298 -14.81 -12.27 8.66
N SER A 299 -15.26 -12.45 9.90
CA SER A 299 -14.76 -11.72 11.07
C SER A 299 -13.25 -11.91 11.30
N LEU A 300 -12.67 -13.02 10.86
CA LEU A 300 -11.24 -13.29 11.02
C LEU A 300 -10.37 -12.39 10.13
N PHE A 301 -10.89 -11.92 8.99
CA PHE A 301 -10.22 -10.93 8.13
C PHE A 301 -10.22 -9.51 8.71
N HIS A 302 -10.92 -9.30 9.82
CA HIS A 302 -10.95 -8.04 10.56
C HIS A 302 -10.01 -8.04 11.76
N GLU A 303 -9.37 -9.17 12.08
CA GLU A 303 -8.36 -9.22 13.13
C GLU A 303 -7.23 -8.22 12.84
N PRO A 304 -6.80 -7.40 13.82
CA PRO A 304 -5.74 -6.42 13.59
C PRO A 304 -4.42 -7.04 13.13
N GLY A 305 -4.13 -8.27 13.57
CA GLY A 305 -2.95 -9.01 13.13
C GLY A 305 -3.05 -9.58 11.71
N VAL A 306 -4.21 -9.49 11.05
CA VAL A 306 -4.41 -9.91 9.65
C VAL A 306 -4.40 -8.67 8.76
N TRP A 307 -3.24 -8.35 8.19
CA TRP A 307 -3.06 -7.14 7.40
C TRP A 307 -3.94 -7.10 6.16
N LYS A 308 -4.46 -5.91 5.88
CA LYS A 308 -5.24 -5.63 4.68
C LYS A 308 -4.36 -4.97 3.63
N TYR A 309 -4.48 -5.44 2.39
CA TYR A 309 -3.83 -4.77 1.27
C TYR A 309 -4.69 -3.58 0.82
N PRO A 310 -4.12 -2.38 0.63
CA PRO A 310 -4.91 -1.23 0.24
C PRO A 310 -5.37 -1.37 -1.22
N ALA A 311 -6.66 -1.07 -1.48
CA ALA A 311 -7.22 -1.10 -2.84
C ALA A 311 -6.56 -0.07 -3.77
N LYS A 312 -6.09 1.04 -3.19
CA LYS A 312 -5.29 2.07 -3.87
C LYS A 312 -4.06 2.39 -3.06
N VAL A 313 -2.96 2.70 -3.74
CA VAL A 313 -1.75 3.19 -3.07
C VAL A 313 -2.05 4.44 -2.23
N CYS A 314 -1.47 4.48 -1.04
CA CYS A 314 -1.64 5.56 -0.07
C CYS A 314 -0.47 6.53 -0.23
N HIS A 315 -0.76 7.76 -0.64
CA HIS A 315 0.28 8.69 -1.03
C HIS A 315 1.00 9.24 0.20
N TRP A 316 2.33 9.16 0.20
CA TRP A 316 3.19 9.86 1.15
C TRP A 316 3.64 11.18 0.50
N ILE A 317 3.17 12.29 1.06
CA ILE A 317 3.45 13.63 0.57
C ILE A 317 4.70 14.15 1.28
N LEU A 318 5.84 14.16 0.58
CA LEU A 318 7.10 14.63 1.15
C LEU A 318 7.04 16.13 1.50
N GLU A 319 7.79 16.53 2.53
CA GLU A 319 7.91 17.91 2.96
C GLU A 319 8.44 18.83 1.85
N ASP A 320 8.06 20.10 1.93
CA ASP A 320 8.59 21.10 1.01
C ASP A 320 10.00 21.53 1.42
N PRO A 321 11.01 21.54 0.51
CA PRO A 321 12.37 21.97 0.85
C PRO A 321 12.48 23.43 1.34
N SER A 322 11.47 24.25 1.05
CA SER A 322 11.38 25.64 1.52
C SER A 322 10.41 25.83 2.70
N ALA A 323 9.98 24.73 3.33
CA ALA A 323 9.21 24.77 4.57
C ALA A 323 10.04 25.35 5.73
N LEU A 324 9.34 25.74 6.80
CA LEU A 324 9.97 26.35 7.98
C LEU A 324 11.01 25.43 8.65
N GLN A 325 10.80 24.13 8.56
CA GLN A 325 11.68 23.08 9.04
C GLN A 325 11.86 22.07 7.90
N SER A 326 13.03 21.48 7.80
CA SER A 326 13.34 20.42 6.84
C SER A 326 13.83 19.23 7.62
N HIS A 327 13.06 18.14 7.56
CA HIS A 327 13.41 16.89 8.22
C HIS A 327 14.09 15.92 7.24
N SER A 328 14.89 15.00 7.78
CA SER A 328 15.39 13.85 7.01
C SER A 328 14.22 12.99 6.51
N LEU A 329 14.46 12.16 5.50
CA LEU A 329 13.41 11.29 4.99
C LEU A 329 12.90 10.28 6.04
N GLU A 330 13.77 9.87 6.95
CA GLU A 330 13.47 8.97 8.08
C GLU A 330 12.62 9.68 9.14
N GLU A 331 12.95 10.92 9.48
CA GLU A 331 12.13 11.75 10.38
C GLU A 331 10.75 12.03 9.79
N GLN A 332 10.68 12.32 8.47
CA GLN A 332 9.41 12.49 7.77
C GLN A 332 8.56 11.21 7.80
N LEU A 333 9.18 10.03 7.69
CA LEU A 333 8.49 8.75 7.79
C LEU A 333 7.88 8.60 9.18
N HIS A 334 8.69 8.80 10.24
CA HIS A 334 8.21 8.70 11.61
C HIS A 334 7.05 9.66 11.92
N HIS A 335 7.13 10.91 11.45
CA HIS A 335 6.03 11.85 11.61
C HIS A 335 4.77 11.42 10.85
N SER A 336 4.91 10.90 9.63
CA SER A 336 3.79 10.39 8.84
C SER A 336 3.12 9.21 9.52
N ASP A 337 3.92 8.26 10.02
CA ASP A 337 3.44 7.04 10.68
C ASP A 337 2.76 7.33 12.02
N ALA A 338 3.29 8.29 12.79
CA ALA A 338 2.68 8.72 14.04
C ALA A 338 1.35 9.46 13.81
N ALA A 339 1.24 10.23 12.72
CA ALA A 339 0.02 10.96 12.38
C ALA A 339 -1.06 10.06 11.75
N GLU A 340 -0.66 9.03 11.01
CA GLU A 340 -1.53 8.13 10.25
C GLU A 340 -1.16 6.66 10.55
N PRO A 341 -1.49 6.14 11.75
CA PRO A 341 -1.10 4.80 12.19
C PRO A 341 -1.69 3.66 11.35
N ASP A 342 -2.71 3.94 10.56
CA ASP A 342 -3.28 3.05 9.54
C ASP A 342 -2.24 2.67 8.47
N ARG A 343 -1.24 3.51 8.19
CA ARG A 343 -0.11 3.17 7.31
C ARG A 343 0.75 2.01 7.83
N LEU A 344 0.69 1.75 9.13
CA LEU A 344 1.38 0.66 9.82
C LEU A 344 0.40 -0.40 10.32
N GLN A 345 -0.74 -0.55 9.64
CA GLN A 345 -1.76 -1.53 10.00
C GLN A 345 -2.20 -1.40 11.47
N TRP A 346 -2.26 -0.15 11.98
CA TRP A 346 -2.71 0.19 13.33
C TRP A 346 -1.85 -0.38 14.47
N ALA A 347 -0.60 -0.79 14.19
CA ALA A 347 0.33 -1.30 15.20
C ALA A 347 0.56 -0.29 16.35
N HIS A 348 0.85 0.97 16.02
CA HIS A 348 1.23 2.01 16.98
C HIS A 348 0.07 2.90 17.46
N CYS A 349 -1.18 2.41 17.41
CA CYS A 349 -2.29 3.12 18.03
C CYS A 349 -2.12 3.24 19.55
N ALA A 350 -2.53 4.37 20.11
CA ALA A 350 -2.42 4.64 21.55
C ALA A 350 -3.36 3.78 22.41
N SER A 351 -4.43 3.26 21.82
CA SER A 351 -5.43 2.42 22.48
C SER A 351 -5.98 1.35 21.54
N ASP A 352 -6.60 0.31 22.12
CA ASP A 352 -7.33 -0.71 21.37
C ASP A 352 -8.52 -0.11 20.62
N ASP A 353 -9.22 0.85 21.22
CA ASP A 353 -10.36 1.53 20.61
C ASP A 353 -9.95 2.24 19.32
N ASP A 354 -8.80 2.91 19.32
CA ASP A 354 -8.24 3.56 18.13
C ASP A 354 -7.86 2.52 17.07
N ARG A 355 -7.25 1.40 17.50
CA ARG A 355 -6.81 0.31 16.62
C ARG A 355 -7.97 -0.32 15.87
N ILE A 356 -9.10 -0.52 16.54
CA ILE A 356 -10.28 -1.18 15.95
C ILE A 356 -11.35 -0.20 15.47
N ALA A 357 -11.14 1.12 15.56
CA ALA A 357 -12.14 2.14 15.18
C ALA A 357 -12.65 1.99 13.73
N HIS A 358 -11.81 1.45 12.84
CA HIS A 358 -12.15 1.19 11.44
C HIS A 358 -12.94 -0.12 11.22
N VAL A 359 -13.00 -1.01 12.21
CA VAL A 359 -13.68 -2.31 12.14
C VAL A 359 -15.20 -2.12 12.29
N PRO A 360 -16.05 -2.85 11.55
CA PRO A 360 -17.51 -2.80 11.71
C PRO A 360 -17.97 -3.01 13.16
N ALA A 361 -19.02 -2.31 13.57
CA ALA A 361 -19.48 -2.29 14.95
C ALA A 361 -19.89 -3.69 15.46
N GLU A 362 -20.45 -4.51 14.57
CA GLU A 362 -20.87 -5.88 14.85
C GLU A 362 -19.70 -6.76 15.26
N ILE A 363 -18.53 -6.55 14.65
CA ILE A 363 -17.30 -7.30 14.95
C ILE A 363 -16.64 -6.71 16.21
N ARG A 364 -16.63 -5.38 16.38
CA ARG A 364 -16.12 -4.75 17.61
C ARG A 364 -16.81 -5.25 18.87
N ASN A 365 -18.10 -5.61 18.78
CA ASN A 365 -18.83 -6.19 19.91
C ASN A 365 -18.31 -7.58 20.35
N MET A 366 -17.47 -8.23 19.54
CA MET A 366 -16.81 -9.51 19.86
C MET A 366 -15.48 -9.33 20.60
N GLN A 367 -15.07 -8.10 20.93
CA GLN A 367 -13.76 -7.82 21.49
C GLN A 367 -13.48 -8.62 22.77
N ILE A 368 -12.32 -9.28 22.78
CA ILE A 368 -11.80 -10.05 23.90
C ILE A 368 -10.95 -9.12 24.78
N PRO A 369 -11.06 -9.21 26.13
CA PRO A 369 -10.22 -8.43 27.04
C PRO A 369 -8.72 -8.74 26.89
N GLU A 370 -7.86 -7.73 27.03
CA GLU A 370 -6.40 -7.77 26.81
C GLU A 370 -5.68 -8.96 27.47
N GLY A 371 -6.07 -9.40 28.66
CA GLY A 371 -5.46 -10.55 29.34
C GLY A 371 -6.00 -11.93 28.95
N GLN A 372 -6.92 -12.01 27.98
CA GLN A 372 -7.59 -13.24 27.56
C GLN A 372 -7.39 -13.54 26.07
N ARG A 373 -6.62 -12.70 25.37
CA ARG A 373 -6.37 -12.84 23.94
C ARG A 373 -5.34 -13.92 23.70
N ASP A 374 -5.59 -14.72 22.67
CA ASP A 374 -4.60 -15.66 22.17
C ASP A 374 -3.65 -14.96 21.19
N LEU A 375 -2.40 -15.40 21.17
CA LEU A 375 -1.45 -14.97 20.15
C LEU A 375 -1.73 -15.72 18.84
N ILE A 376 -1.70 -15.00 17.73
CA ILE A 376 -1.51 -15.53 16.39
C ILE A 376 -0.12 -16.14 16.43
N SER A 377 -0.05 -17.47 16.56
CA SER A 377 1.23 -18.14 16.71
C SER A 377 2.09 -17.87 15.49
N ASP A 378 3.29 -17.35 15.70
CA ASP A 378 4.38 -17.51 14.75
C ASP A 378 4.81 -18.99 14.79
N ALA A 379 4.06 -19.87 14.11
CA ALA A 379 4.62 -21.12 13.66
C ALA A 379 5.59 -20.75 12.51
N ALA A 380 6.91 -20.75 12.62
CA ALA A 380 7.87 -21.33 13.56
C ALA A 380 9.21 -20.52 13.47
N PRO A 381 10.19 -20.76 14.38
CA PRO A 381 11.55 -20.20 14.30
C PRO A 381 12.34 -20.54 13.03
#